data_AF-A0ABD1RG86-F1
#
_entry.id   AF-A0ABD1RG86-F1
#
_cell.length_a   1.000
_cell.length_b   1.000
_cell.length_c   1.000
_cell.angle_alpha   90.00
_cell.angle_beta   90.00
_cell.angle_gamma   90.00
#
_symmetry.space_group_name_H-M   'P 1'
#
loop_
_entity.id
_entity.type
_entity.pdbx_description
1 polymer ?
#
loop_
_entity_poly.entity_id
_entity_poly.type
_entity_poly.pdbx_seq_one_letter_code
_entity_poly.pdbx_strand_id
1 'polypeptide(L)'
;MTSSFCDNLGEGGFGVVYRGKLQDGCLVAVKILKESKSNGEEFINEVASISRTSHVNIVSLRGFCFEGSKRALVYEFMPNGSLEKFIGNNNYLPEGKLGWEKLFKIAVDIARGIEYLHQGCNTRILHFDIKPHNILLDKDFNPKISDFGLAKLCPNRSSTVSMLVARGTIGYIAPELVYRTLGEVSCKSDVYSYGMMVLEMVGETKNFDVNSDCSSEMYFPHWIYKHLEQNSQLDINRTANEDEHLMIRKMIIVGLWCIQNDPKIRPSMTRVLEMLEGKHRILGNPT
;
A
#
# COMPACT_ATOMS: atom_id res chain seq x y z
N MET A 1 -13.14 -25.10 7.16
CA MET A 1 -14.35 -25.26 6.32
C MET A 1 -14.69 -23.92 5.69
N THR A 2 -14.85 -23.87 4.36
CA THR A 2 -15.25 -22.68 3.57
C THR A 2 -16.72 -22.76 3.13
N SER A 3 -17.52 -23.66 3.71
CA SER A 3 -18.90 -23.94 3.29
C SER A 3 -19.02 -24.12 1.77
N SER A 4 -18.19 -25.00 1.19
CA SER A 4 -18.11 -25.23 -0.26
C SER A 4 -17.74 -24.00 -1.11
N PHE A 5 -16.97 -23.06 -0.53
CA PHE A 5 -16.52 -21.83 -1.21
C PHE A 5 -17.68 -20.89 -1.61
N CYS A 6 -18.76 -20.87 -0.83
CA CYS A 6 -19.93 -20.03 -1.13
C CYS A 6 -19.77 -18.56 -0.73
N ASP A 7 -18.88 -18.23 0.22
CA ASP A 7 -18.70 -16.88 0.74
C ASP A 7 -17.48 -16.21 0.08
N ASN A 8 -17.71 -15.57 -1.08
CA ASN A 8 -16.68 -14.88 -1.86
C ASN A 8 -16.42 -13.48 -1.26
N LEU A 9 -15.17 -13.24 -0.87
CA LEU A 9 -14.71 -11.97 -0.29
C LEU A 9 -14.15 -11.00 -1.34
N GLY A 10 -13.79 -11.52 -2.52
CA GLY A 10 -13.23 -10.75 -3.61
C GLY A 10 -12.50 -11.63 -4.63
N GLU A 11 -12.40 -11.11 -5.86
CA GLU A 11 -11.65 -11.73 -6.94
C GLU A 11 -10.63 -10.74 -7.49
N GLY A 12 -9.37 -11.17 -7.58
CA GLY A 12 -8.27 -10.38 -8.13
C GLY A 12 -7.60 -11.09 -9.31
N GLY A 13 -6.54 -10.45 -9.84
CA GLY A 13 -5.74 -11.03 -10.93
C GLY A 13 -5.12 -12.38 -10.58
N PHE A 14 -4.85 -12.61 -9.30
CA PHE A 14 -4.15 -13.80 -8.80
C PHE A 14 -5.07 -14.92 -8.33
N GLY A 15 -6.38 -14.69 -8.19
CA GLY A 15 -7.26 -15.70 -7.61
C GLY A 15 -8.57 -15.17 -7.03
N VAL A 16 -9.34 -16.09 -6.47
CA VAL A 16 -10.58 -15.79 -5.74
C VAL A 16 -10.35 -16.03 -4.25
N VAL A 17 -10.84 -15.14 -3.40
CA VAL A 17 -10.69 -15.20 -1.95
C VAL A 17 -12.02 -15.57 -1.32
N TYR A 18 -12.02 -16.59 -0.47
CA TYR A 18 -13.22 -17.06 0.22
C TYR A 18 -13.08 -16.93 1.73
N ARG A 19 -14.18 -16.67 2.42
CA ARG A 19 -14.22 -16.77 3.86
C ARG A 19 -14.20 -18.23 4.29
N GLY A 20 -13.47 -18.53 5.34
CA GLY A 20 -13.44 -19.84 5.97
C GLY A 20 -13.38 -19.76 7.49
N LYS A 21 -13.54 -20.93 8.11
CA LYS A 21 -13.40 -21.13 9.55
C LYS A 21 -12.55 -22.37 9.81
N LEU A 22 -11.51 -22.26 10.61
CA LEU A 22 -10.68 -23.38 11.06
C LEU A 22 -11.41 -24.21 12.15
N GLN A 23 -10.88 -25.38 12.50
CA GLN A 23 -11.50 -26.29 13.47
C GLN A 23 -11.57 -25.68 14.88
N ASP A 24 -10.58 -24.86 15.23
CA ASP A 24 -10.52 -24.06 16.46
C ASP A 24 -11.51 -22.87 16.48
N GLY A 25 -12.22 -22.66 15.38
CA GLY A 25 -13.19 -21.58 15.22
C GLY A 25 -12.61 -20.27 14.70
N CYS A 26 -11.31 -20.16 14.47
CA CYS A 26 -10.69 -18.97 13.91
C CYS A 26 -11.17 -18.72 12.48
N LEU A 27 -11.58 -17.48 12.18
CA LEU A 27 -11.92 -17.06 10.83
C LEU A 27 -10.66 -16.88 9.98
N VAL A 28 -10.73 -17.32 8.74
CA VAL A 28 -9.64 -17.26 7.76
C VAL A 28 -10.13 -16.75 6.42
N ALA A 29 -9.20 -16.18 5.64
CA ALA A 29 -9.39 -15.90 4.23
C ALA A 29 -8.61 -16.93 3.41
N VAL A 30 -9.28 -17.64 2.52
CA VAL A 30 -8.71 -18.69 1.67
C VAL A 30 -8.61 -18.18 0.24
N LYS A 31 -7.40 -17.80 -0.18
CA LYS A 31 -7.10 -17.36 -1.55
C LYS A 31 -6.82 -18.59 -2.40
N ILE A 32 -7.73 -18.92 -3.30
CA ILE A 32 -7.55 -19.97 -4.32
C ILE A 32 -6.93 -19.31 -5.54
N LEU A 33 -5.71 -19.70 -5.88
CA LEU A 33 -5.03 -19.14 -7.04
C LEU A 33 -5.60 -19.75 -8.32
N LYS A 34 -5.81 -18.93 -9.34
CA LYS A 34 -6.18 -19.41 -10.67
C LYS A 34 -5.03 -20.25 -11.23
N GLU A 35 -5.35 -21.24 -12.08
CA GLU A 35 -4.31 -21.93 -12.85
C GLU A 35 -3.62 -20.91 -13.75
N SER A 36 -2.43 -20.49 -13.32
CA SER A 36 -1.63 -19.49 -14.00
C SER A 36 -1.02 -20.06 -15.28
N LYS A 37 -0.89 -19.24 -16.33
CA LYS A 37 -0.02 -19.57 -17.47
C LYS A 37 1.47 -19.57 -17.10
N SER A 38 1.83 -19.00 -15.95
CA SER A 38 3.17 -19.04 -15.37
C SER A 38 3.36 -20.35 -14.58
N ASN A 39 4.60 -20.76 -14.34
CA ASN A 39 4.95 -22.01 -13.65
C ASN A 39 4.64 -22.00 -12.13
N GLY A 40 3.60 -21.28 -11.69
CA GLY A 40 3.26 -21.11 -10.27
C GLY A 40 4.25 -20.23 -9.49
N GLU A 41 5.02 -19.38 -10.19
CA GLU A 41 6.02 -18.51 -9.56
C GLU A 41 5.41 -17.60 -8.49
N GLU A 42 4.20 -17.07 -8.72
CA GLU A 42 3.51 -16.19 -7.78
C GLU A 42 3.21 -16.90 -6.46
N PHE A 43 2.74 -18.15 -6.51
CA PHE A 43 2.52 -18.97 -5.32
C PHE A 43 3.82 -19.17 -4.55
N ILE A 44 4.90 -19.55 -5.25
CA ILE A 44 6.21 -19.79 -4.62
C ILE A 44 6.75 -18.50 -4.02
N ASN A 45 6.66 -17.37 -4.73
CA ASN A 45 7.10 -16.06 -4.25
C ASN A 45 6.32 -15.62 -3.01
N GLU A 46 4.99 -15.78 -3.04
CA GLU A 46 4.11 -15.41 -1.93
C GLU A 46 4.46 -16.24 -0.69
N VAL A 47 4.51 -17.57 -0.80
CA VAL A 47 4.89 -18.47 0.30
C VAL A 47 6.30 -18.19 0.81
N ALA A 48 7.28 -18.07 -0.08
CA ALA A 48 8.68 -17.87 0.29
C ALA A 48 8.92 -16.51 0.97
N SER A 49 8.14 -15.49 0.61
CA SER A 49 8.26 -14.14 1.18
C SER A 49 7.48 -14.02 2.48
N ILE A 50 6.19 -14.34 2.48
CA ILE A 50 5.31 -14.12 3.66
C ILE A 50 5.72 -15.00 4.84
N SER A 51 6.21 -16.23 4.61
CA SER A 51 6.67 -17.13 5.68
C SER A 51 7.87 -16.60 6.47
N ARG A 52 8.55 -15.57 5.95
CA ARG A 52 9.70 -14.91 6.60
C ARG A 52 9.31 -13.65 7.36
N THR A 53 8.02 -13.31 7.39
CA THR A 53 7.52 -12.10 8.02
C THR A 53 6.79 -12.42 9.33
N SER A 54 6.97 -11.56 10.32
CA SER A 54 6.20 -11.56 11.56
C SER A 54 6.16 -10.14 12.08
N HIS A 55 5.09 -9.42 11.74
CA HIS A 55 4.93 -8.01 12.08
C HIS A 55 3.45 -7.66 12.20
N VAL A 56 3.11 -6.74 13.11
CA VAL A 56 1.71 -6.35 13.38
C VAL A 56 1.02 -5.77 12.13
N ASN A 57 1.78 -5.06 11.29
CA ASN A 57 1.30 -4.45 10.05
C ASN A 57 1.48 -5.32 8.79
N ILE A 58 1.65 -6.63 8.95
CA ILE A 58 1.67 -7.60 7.84
C ILE A 58 0.62 -8.68 8.13
N VAL A 59 -0.05 -9.15 7.06
CA VAL A 59 -1.02 -10.24 7.18
C VAL A 59 -0.32 -11.56 7.52
N SER A 60 -0.89 -12.33 8.42
CA SER A 60 -0.33 -13.62 8.84
C SER A 60 -0.79 -14.75 7.92
N LEU A 61 0.15 -15.41 7.23
CA LEU A 61 -0.12 -16.69 6.56
C LEU A 61 -0.26 -17.79 7.62
N ARG A 62 -1.42 -18.43 7.67
CA ARG A 62 -1.73 -19.55 8.58
C ARG A 62 -1.34 -20.90 7.97
N GLY A 63 -1.31 -20.99 6.65
CA GLY A 63 -0.94 -22.21 5.94
C GLY A 63 -1.17 -22.08 4.45
N PHE A 64 -0.87 -23.15 3.72
CA PHE A 64 -1.08 -23.23 2.29
C PHE A 64 -1.47 -24.65 1.87
N CYS A 65 -2.05 -24.79 0.69
CA CYS A 65 -2.30 -26.06 0.04
C CYS A 65 -1.55 -26.11 -1.29
N PHE A 66 -0.85 -27.22 -1.52
CA PHE A 66 -0.16 -27.54 -2.76
C PHE A 66 -0.49 -28.99 -3.11
N GLU A 67 -1.52 -29.21 -3.92
CA GLU A 67 -1.99 -30.54 -4.30
C GLU A 67 -2.33 -30.59 -5.80
N GLY A 68 -1.58 -31.37 -6.57
CA GLY A 68 -1.76 -31.44 -8.03
C GLY A 68 -1.58 -30.07 -8.69
N SER A 69 -2.61 -29.55 -9.36
CA SER A 69 -2.67 -28.18 -9.89
C SER A 69 -3.28 -27.16 -8.92
N LYS A 70 -3.90 -27.61 -7.82
CA LYS A 70 -4.58 -26.74 -6.86
C LYS A 70 -3.56 -26.04 -5.97
N ARG A 71 -3.69 -24.72 -5.87
CA ARG A 71 -2.86 -23.86 -5.02
C ARG A 71 -3.78 -22.99 -4.19
N ALA A 72 -3.61 -23.03 -2.87
CA ALA A 72 -4.36 -22.17 -1.97
C ALA A 72 -3.46 -21.59 -0.89
N LEU A 73 -3.80 -20.38 -0.45
CA LEU A 73 -3.16 -19.69 0.66
C LEU A 73 -4.22 -19.38 1.71
N VAL A 74 -3.90 -19.65 2.97
CA VAL A 74 -4.81 -19.46 4.10
C VAL A 74 -4.26 -18.35 4.98
N TYR A 75 -4.97 -17.25 5.04
CA TYR A 75 -4.62 -16.06 5.81
C TYR A 75 -5.55 -15.87 7.00
N GLU A 76 -5.12 -15.11 8.00
CA GLU A 76 -6.05 -14.51 8.96
C GLU A 76 -7.11 -13.66 8.25
N PHE A 77 -8.36 -13.73 8.73
CA PHE A 77 -9.46 -12.97 8.15
C PHE A 77 -9.45 -11.50 8.58
N MET A 78 -9.63 -10.59 7.63
CA MET A 78 -9.66 -9.14 7.82
C MET A 78 -11.08 -8.61 7.64
N PRO A 79 -11.84 -8.35 8.73
CA PRO A 79 -13.27 -8.11 8.67
C PRO A 79 -13.66 -6.80 7.96
N ASN A 80 -12.79 -5.79 7.99
CA ASN A 80 -13.05 -4.51 7.33
C ASN A 80 -12.61 -4.49 5.85
N GLY A 81 -11.97 -5.57 5.36
CA GLY A 81 -11.54 -5.66 3.97
C GLY A 81 -10.38 -4.70 3.64
N SER A 82 -10.31 -4.24 2.39
CA SER A 82 -9.25 -3.36 1.88
C SER A 82 -9.44 -1.89 2.28
N LEU A 83 -8.33 -1.16 2.40
CA LEU A 83 -8.31 0.29 2.61
C LEU A 83 -9.00 1.05 1.47
N GLU A 84 -8.95 0.54 0.25
CA GLU A 84 -9.62 1.11 -0.94
C GLU A 84 -11.10 1.46 -0.68
N LYS A 85 -11.82 0.62 0.08
CA LYS A 85 -13.24 0.83 0.43
C LYS A 85 -13.49 2.09 1.26
N PHE A 86 -12.47 2.61 1.93
CA PHE A 86 -12.56 3.73 2.87
C PHE A 86 -11.97 5.02 2.33
N ILE A 87 -11.22 4.96 1.23
CA ILE A 87 -10.62 6.14 0.60
C ILE A 87 -11.41 6.60 -0.62
N GLY A 88 -12.08 5.70 -1.36
CA GLY A 88 -12.81 6.05 -2.57
C GLY A 88 -14.15 6.76 -2.33
N ASN A 89 -14.60 7.54 -3.32
CA ASN A 89 -15.84 8.34 -3.30
C ASN A 89 -17.16 7.51 -3.37
N ASN A 90 -17.11 6.24 -2.98
CA ASN A 90 -18.26 5.34 -3.04
C ASN A 90 -19.22 5.64 -1.87
N ASN A 91 -20.24 6.44 -2.15
CA ASN A 91 -21.39 6.80 -1.30
C ASN A 91 -22.24 5.60 -0.78
N TYR A 92 -21.75 4.37 -0.87
CA TYR A 92 -22.49 3.16 -0.51
C TYR A 92 -22.46 2.82 0.99
N LEU A 93 -21.65 3.51 1.80
CA LEU A 93 -21.64 3.34 3.25
C LEU A 93 -22.01 4.66 3.96
N PRO A 94 -23.25 4.77 4.47
CA PRO A 94 -23.72 5.94 5.23
C PRO A 94 -22.93 6.26 6.52
N GLU A 95 -22.07 5.34 6.98
CA GLU A 95 -21.33 5.42 8.25
C GLU A 95 -19.79 5.40 8.09
N GLY A 96 -19.26 5.42 6.87
CA GLY A 96 -17.96 4.78 6.55
C GLY A 96 -16.75 5.63 6.15
N LYS A 97 -16.68 6.92 6.47
CA LYS A 97 -15.44 7.71 6.22
C LYS A 97 -14.52 7.67 7.45
N LEU A 98 -13.28 7.21 7.26
CA LEU A 98 -12.27 7.27 8.31
C LEU A 98 -11.87 8.74 8.56
N GLY A 99 -11.87 9.17 9.83
CA GLY A 99 -11.38 10.50 10.21
C GLY A 99 -9.89 10.68 9.92
N TRP A 100 -9.43 11.93 9.85
CA TRP A 100 -8.04 12.26 9.47
C TRP A 100 -7.01 11.67 10.43
N GLU A 101 -7.28 11.69 11.73
CA GLU A 101 -6.41 11.06 12.73
C GLU A 101 -6.22 9.56 12.44
N LYS A 102 -7.31 8.88 12.07
CA LYS A 102 -7.28 7.44 11.77
C LYS A 102 -6.54 7.15 10.48
N LEU A 103 -6.78 7.93 9.43
CA LEU A 103 -6.06 7.84 8.16
C LEU A 103 -4.57 8.11 8.33
N PHE A 104 -4.20 9.12 9.12
CA PHE A 104 -2.82 9.43 9.44
C PHE A 104 -2.15 8.26 10.17
N LYS A 105 -2.82 7.70 11.19
CA LYS A 105 -2.33 6.51 11.89
C LYS A 105 -2.14 5.32 10.93
N ILE A 106 -3.10 5.07 10.04
CA ILE A 106 -3.00 4.03 9.02
C ILE A 106 -1.79 4.27 8.11
N ALA A 107 -1.56 5.48 7.63
CA ALA A 107 -0.39 5.81 6.80
C ALA A 107 0.94 5.57 7.52
N VAL A 108 1.02 5.89 8.82
CA VAL A 108 2.19 5.60 9.67
C VAL A 108 2.38 4.09 9.84
N ASP A 109 1.32 3.36 10.16
CA ASP A 109 1.37 1.92 10.41
C ASP A 109 1.73 1.12 9.13
N ILE A 110 1.26 1.56 7.96
CA ILE A 110 1.72 0.99 6.68
C ILE A 110 3.21 1.27 6.48
N ALA A 111 3.68 2.49 6.78
CA ALA A 111 5.09 2.83 6.67
C ALA A 111 5.97 1.94 7.57
N ARG A 112 5.51 1.62 8.79
CA ARG A 112 6.18 0.67 9.69
C ARG A 112 6.25 -0.73 9.09
N GLY A 113 5.17 -1.20 8.48
CA GLY A 113 5.15 -2.49 7.78
C GLY A 113 6.17 -2.56 6.64
N ILE A 114 6.27 -1.52 5.81
CA ILE A 114 7.24 -1.47 4.70
C ILE A 114 8.67 -1.33 5.22
N GLU A 115 8.90 -0.50 6.24
CA GLU A 115 10.22 -0.37 6.88
C GLU A 115 10.72 -1.73 7.40
N TYR A 116 9.84 -2.49 8.06
CA TYR A 116 10.14 -3.84 8.50
C TYR A 116 10.53 -4.76 7.34
N LEU A 117 9.81 -4.74 6.21
CA LEU A 117 10.18 -5.53 5.02
C LEU A 117 11.57 -5.14 4.48
N HIS A 118 11.90 -3.86 4.52
CA HIS A 118 13.13 -3.32 3.95
C HIS A 118 14.36 -3.54 4.83
N GLN A 119 14.20 -3.44 6.16
CA GLN A 119 15.28 -3.41 7.14
C GLN A 119 15.12 -4.38 8.31
N GLY A 120 13.90 -4.60 8.79
CA GLY A 120 13.59 -5.46 9.94
C GLY A 120 13.65 -6.96 9.64
N CYS A 121 13.38 -7.39 8.41
CA CYS A 121 13.50 -8.77 7.98
C CYS A 121 14.97 -9.21 7.85
N ASN A 122 15.27 -10.47 8.21
CA ASN A 122 16.59 -11.10 8.00
C ASN A 122 16.99 -11.06 6.52
N THR A 123 16.04 -11.34 5.64
CA THR A 123 16.16 -11.15 4.19
C THR A 123 15.33 -9.94 3.80
N ARG A 124 15.92 -8.94 3.17
CA ARG A 124 15.17 -7.79 2.65
C ARG A 124 14.11 -8.28 1.66
N ILE A 125 12.89 -7.80 1.81
CA ILE A 125 11.75 -8.13 0.94
C ILE A 125 11.30 -6.84 0.26
N LEU A 126 11.20 -6.86 -1.07
CA LEU A 126 10.57 -5.79 -1.84
C LEU A 126 9.17 -6.26 -2.22
N HIS A 127 8.15 -5.43 -1.97
CA HIS A 127 6.75 -5.84 -2.14
C HIS A 127 6.27 -5.71 -3.59
N PHE A 128 6.61 -4.60 -4.26
CA PHE A 128 6.25 -4.21 -5.62
C PHE A 128 4.76 -4.04 -5.94
N ASP A 129 3.86 -4.31 -5.00
CA ASP A 129 2.42 -4.05 -5.16
C ASP A 129 1.79 -3.33 -3.96
N ILE A 130 2.44 -2.27 -3.47
CA ILE A 130 1.87 -1.42 -2.41
C ILE A 130 0.80 -0.52 -3.02
N LYS A 131 -0.45 -0.70 -2.60
CA LYS A 131 -1.64 0.06 -3.04
C LYS A 131 -2.79 -0.15 -2.05
N PRO A 132 -3.82 0.71 -2.02
CA PRO A 132 -4.94 0.59 -1.09
C PRO A 132 -5.65 -0.77 -1.11
N HIS A 133 -5.72 -1.42 -2.27
CA HIS A 133 -6.34 -2.75 -2.44
C HIS A 133 -5.63 -3.85 -1.64
N ASN A 134 -4.31 -3.72 -1.46
CA ASN A 134 -3.47 -4.72 -0.79
C ASN A 134 -3.21 -4.36 0.68
N ILE A 135 -3.78 -3.27 1.18
CA ILE A 135 -3.78 -2.94 2.60
C ILE A 135 -5.11 -3.40 3.18
N LEU A 136 -5.09 -4.47 3.98
CA LEU A 136 -6.28 -4.98 4.65
C LEU A 136 -6.41 -4.38 6.05
N LEU A 137 -7.64 -4.27 6.54
CA LEU A 137 -7.97 -3.66 7.82
C LEU A 137 -8.56 -4.71 8.76
N ASP A 138 -7.95 -4.82 9.95
CA ASP A 138 -8.50 -5.65 11.03
C ASP A 138 -9.75 -5.00 11.64
N LYS A 139 -10.35 -5.65 12.65
CA LYS A 139 -11.57 -5.18 13.34
C LYS A 139 -11.43 -3.77 13.94
N ASP A 140 -10.22 -3.39 14.31
CA ASP A 140 -9.89 -2.12 14.97
C ASP A 140 -9.33 -1.11 13.94
N PHE A 141 -9.44 -1.42 12.65
CA PHE A 141 -8.93 -0.63 11.52
C PHE A 141 -7.41 -0.41 11.58
N ASN A 142 -6.65 -1.36 12.12
CA ASN A 142 -5.20 -1.37 11.97
C ASN A 142 -4.84 -2.00 10.62
N PRO A 143 -3.89 -1.41 9.86
CA PRO A 143 -3.56 -1.88 8.52
C PRO A 143 -2.58 -3.05 8.55
N LYS A 144 -2.79 -3.99 7.62
CA LYS A 144 -1.94 -5.14 7.34
C LYS A 144 -1.66 -5.24 5.85
N ILE A 145 -0.38 -5.18 5.49
CA ILE A 145 0.09 -5.37 4.12
C ILE A 145 -0.14 -6.83 3.72
N SER A 146 -0.70 -7.03 2.53
CA SER A 146 -1.05 -8.33 1.97
C SER A 146 -0.63 -8.44 0.50
N ASP A 147 -0.81 -9.63 -0.08
CA ASP A 147 -0.53 -9.95 -1.49
C ASP A 147 0.96 -9.86 -1.89
N PHE A 148 1.72 -10.87 -1.45
CA PHE A 148 3.16 -10.98 -1.71
C PHE A 148 3.47 -11.73 -3.02
N GLY A 149 2.49 -11.89 -3.92
CA GLY A 149 2.67 -12.63 -5.18
C GLY A 149 3.75 -12.03 -6.10
N LEU A 150 3.95 -10.71 -6.04
CA LEU A 150 4.98 -9.98 -6.79
C LEU A 150 6.26 -9.76 -6.00
N ALA A 151 6.29 -10.15 -4.72
CA ALA A 151 7.40 -9.83 -3.83
C ALA A 151 8.72 -10.49 -4.25
N LYS A 152 9.83 -9.84 -3.88
CA LYS A 152 11.18 -10.29 -4.21
C LYS A 152 12.06 -10.33 -2.96
N LEU A 153 12.63 -11.51 -2.70
CA LEU A 153 13.65 -11.70 -1.68
C LEU A 153 15.03 -11.21 -2.17
N CYS A 154 15.72 -10.46 -1.32
CA CYS A 154 17.03 -9.87 -1.59
C CYS A 154 18.06 -10.35 -0.53
N PRO A 155 18.72 -11.50 -0.72
CA PRO A 155 19.57 -12.16 0.29
C PRO A 155 20.73 -11.30 0.81
N ASN A 156 21.35 -10.49 -0.06
CA ASN A 156 22.55 -9.71 0.28
C ASN A 156 22.24 -8.25 0.65
N ARG A 157 20.96 -7.92 0.92
CA ARG A 157 20.51 -6.52 1.06
C ARG A 157 21.02 -5.62 -0.06
N SER A 158 21.20 -6.18 -1.26
CA SER A 158 21.64 -5.45 -2.45
C SER A 158 20.78 -4.21 -2.59
N SER A 159 21.42 -3.08 -2.89
CA SER A 159 20.73 -1.84 -3.22
C SER A 159 19.88 -2.03 -4.48
N THR A 160 20.32 -2.90 -5.38
CA THR A 160 19.78 -3.00 -6.74
C THR A 160 19.32 -4.41 -7.06
N VAL A 161 18.15 -4.51 -7.69
CA VAL A 161 17.51 -5.76 -8.07
C VAL A 161 17.38 -5.85 -9.58
N SER A 162 17.99 -6.89 -10.15
CA SER A 162 17.77 -7.26 -11.55
C SER A 162 16.37 -7.85 -11.71
N MET A 163 15.58 -7.27 -12.62
CA MET A 163 14.25 -7.77 -12.99
C MET A 163 14.11 -7.77 -14.50
N LEU A 164 13.72 -8.92 -15.05
CA LEU A 164 13.51 -9.13 -16.48
C LEU A 164 12.19 -8.52 -16.99
N VAL A 165 11.20 -8.36 -16.11
CA VAL A 165 9.85 -7.89 -16.47
C VAL A 165 9.38 -6.88 -15.43
N ALA A 166 8.76 -5.79 -15.89
CA ALA A 166 8.10 -4.83 -15.02
C ALA A 166 6.93 -5.51 -14.27
N ARG A 167 6.81 -5.29 -12.97
CA ARG A 167 5.75 -5.84 -12.11
C ARG A 167 5.14 -4.71 -11.29
N GLY A 168 3.85 -4.84 -10.94
CA GLY A 168 3.10 -3.91 -10.11
C GLY A 168 1.79 -3.47 -10.77
N THR A 169 1.09 -2.55 -10.12
CA THR A 169 -0.20 -2.02 -10.57
C THR A 169 -0.05 -0.62 -11.17
N ILE A 170 -0.62 -0.40 -12.37
CA ILE A 170 -0.63 0.91 -13.05
C ILE A 170 -1.14 1.98 -12.08
N GLY A 171 -0.46 3.13 -12.03
CA GLY A 171 -0.71 4.21 -11.07
C GLY A 171 0.20 4.17 -9.83
N TYR A 172 0.72 3.00 -9.44
CA TYR A 172 1.62 2.85 -8.29
C TYR A 172 3.02 2.36 -8.69
N ILE A 173 3.21 1.95 -9.94
CA ILE A 173 4.52 1.50 -10.46
C ILE A 173 5.49 2.69 -10.49
N ALA A 174 6.64 2.51 -9.86
CA ALA A 174 7.72 3.49 -9.90
C ALA A 174 8.31 3.63 -11.33
N PRO A 175 8.67 4.85 -11.77
CA PRO A 175 9.13 5.08 -13.14
C PRO A 175 10.30 4.20 -13.58
N GLU A 176 11.24 3.90 -12.68
CA GLU A 176 12.43 3.08 -12.95
C GLU A 176 12.12 1.58 -13.19
N LEU A 177 10.92 1.10 -12.80
CA LEU A 177 10.46 -0.24 -13.13
C LEU A 177 10.06 -0.37 -14.60
N VAL A 178 9.63 0.73 -15.22
CA VAL A 178 9.23 0.82 -16.64
C VAL A 178 10.41 1.25 -17.50
N TYR A 179 11.08 2.33 -17.09
CA TYR A 179 12.19 2.94 -17.83
C TYR A 179 13.50 2.81 -17.04
N ARG A 180 14.32 1.82 -17.40
CA ARG A 180 15.61 1.55 -16.73
C ARG A 180 16.62 2.69 -16.83
N THR A 181 16.43 3.62 -17.76
CA THR A 181 17.23 4.85 -17.88
C THR A 181 17.01 5.81 -16.72
N LEU A 182 15.88 5.72 -16.01
CA LEU A 182 15.54 6.62 -14.89
C LEU A 182 16.16 6.18 -13.56
N GLY A 183 16.71 4.96 -13.48
CA GLY A 183 17.40 4.49 -12.29
C GLY A 183 17.35 2.99 -12.11
N GLU A 184 17.97 2.56 -11.01
CA GLU A 184 18.04 1.17 -10.61
C GLU A 184 16.87 0.78 -9.68
N VAL A 185 16.27 -0.38 -9.93
CA VAL A 185 15.18 -0.90 -9.11
C VAL A 185 15.71 -1.34 -7.76
N SER A 186 15.05 -0.85 -6.70
CA SER A 186 15.48 -1.00 -5.32
C SER A 186 14.27 -0.94 -4.37
N CYS A 187 14.52 -0.89 -3.06
CA CYS A 187 13.46 -0.58 -2.10
C CYS A 187 12.78 0.78 -2.33
N LYS A 188 13.41 1.68 -3.09
CA LYS A 188 12.83 2.97 -3.47
C LYS A 188 11.62 2.86 -4.39
N SER A 189 11.42 1.71 -5.04
CA SER A 189 10.22 1.47 -5.83
C SER A 189 8.99 1.27 -4.92
N ASP A 190 9.12 0.57 -3.79
CA ASP A 190 8.05 0.47 -2.79
C ASP A 190 7.77 1.82 -2.12
N VAL A 191 8.81 2.65 -1.92
CA VAL A 191 8.66 4.02 -1.39
C VAL A 191 7.79 4.87 -2.32
N TYR A 192 8.01 4.78 -3.64
CA TYR A 192 7.18 5.46 -4.63
C TYR A 192 5.72 5.02 -4.55
N SER A 193 5.48 3.72 -4.53
CA SER A 193 4.13 3.15 -4.41
C SER A 193 3.43 3.59 -3.11
N TYR A 194 4.17 3.64 -2.00
CA TYR A 194 3.68 4.19 -0.73
C TYR A 194 3.30 5.67 -0.86
N GLY A 195 4.14 6.49 -1.49
CA GLY A 195 3.85 7.90 -1.71
C GLY A 195 2.59 8.12 -2.54
N MET A 196 2.43 7.36 -3.62
CA MET A 196 1.22 7.37 -4.45
C MET A 196 -0.04 7.04 -3.64
N MET A 197 0.01 5.95 -2.86
CA MET A 197 -1.09 5.55 -1.99
C MET A 197 -1.42 6.62 -0.94
N VAL A 198 -0.43 7.24 -0.30
CA VAL A 198 -0.67 8.32 0.68
C VAL A 198 -1.29 9.56 0.03
N LEU A 199 -0.86 9.92 -1.18
CA LEU A 199 -1.46 11.04 -1.91
C LEU A 199 -2.90 10.73 -2.33
N GLU A 200 -3.20 9.49 -2.72
CA GLU A 200 -4.57 9.05 -3.00
C GLU A 200 -5.45 9.08 -1.74
N MET A 201 -4.95 8.63 -0.58
CA MET A 201 -5.65 8.74 0.70
C MET A 201 -6.05 10.19 1.01
N VAL A 202 -5.21 11.17 0.64
CA VAL A 202 -5.50 12.60 0.82
C VAL A 202 -6.36 13.17 -0.31
N GLY A 203 -6.25 12.66 -1.53
CA GLY A 203 -6.94 13.17 -2.72
C GLY A 203 -8.41 12.76 -2.79
N GLU A 204 -8.70 11.47 -2.56
CA GLU A 204 -10.05 10.90 -2.68
C GLU A 204 -10.94 11.20 -1.47
N THR A 205 -10.34 11.57 -0.33
CA THR A 205 -11.07 12.02 0.86
C THR A 205 -11.64 13.43 0.72
N LYS A 206 -11.50 14.08 -0.44
CA LYS A 206 -11.83 15.49 -0.62
C LYS A 206 -13.11 15.72 -1.40
N ASN A 207 -13.98 16.52 -0.79
CA ASN A 207 -14.81 17.52 -1.47
C ASN A 207 -13.92 18.74 -1.73
N PHE A 208 -12.96 18.67 -2.66
CA PHE A 208 -12.33 19.90 -3.11
C PHE A 208 -13.42 20.70 -3.85
N ASP A 209 -13.77 21.89 -3.38
CA ASP A 209 -14.39 22.89 -4.24
C ASP A 209 -13.32 23.32 -5.25
N VAL A 210 -13.17 22.48 -6.28
CA VAL A 210 -12.52 22.86 -7.51
C VAL A 210 -13.49 23.84 -8.15
N ASN A 211 -13.42 25.11 -7.74
CA ASN A 211 -14.00 26.20 -8.52
C ASN A 211 -13.43 26.09 -9.93
N SER A 212 -14.26 25.54 -10.82
CA SER A 212 -14.39 25.61 -12.29
C SER A 212 -13.19 25.79 -13.22
N ASP A 213 -11.93 25.83 -12.75
CA ASP A 213 -10.79 26.24 -13.56
C ASP A 213 -9.75 25.12 -13.76
N CYS A 214 -9.94 23.95 -13.13
CA CYS A 214 -9.12 22.78 -13.44
C CYS A 214 -9.69 22.06 -14.66
N SER A 215 -9.02 22.21 -15.79
CA SER A 215 -9.06 21.24 -16.88
C SER A 215 -8.92 19.83 -16.28
N SER A 216 -9.87 18.97 -16.56
CA SER A 216 -10.05 17.60 -16.05
C SER A 216 -8.93 16.61 -16.38
N GLU A 217 -7.71 17.07 -16.65
CA GLU A 217 -6.59 16.28 -17.19
C GLU A 217 -5.32 16.32 -16.31
N MET A 218 -5.28 17.11 -15.23
CA MET A 218 -4.05 17.26 -14.44
C MET A 218 -3.90 16.16 -13.38
N TYR A 219 -2.85 15.36 -13.50
CA TYR A 219 -2.44 14.33 -12.53
C TYR A 219 -2.34 14.90 -11.10
N PHE A 220 -3.08 14.31 -10.14
CA PHE A 220 -3.26 14.87 -8.79
C PHE A 220 -1.95 15.24 -8.06
N PRO A 221 -0.89 14.41 -8.08
CA PRO A 221 0.39 14.80 -7.49
C PRO A 221 1.04 16.02 -8.14
N HIS A 222 0.90 16.18 -9.46
CA HIS A 222 1.40 17.37 -10.16
C HIS A 222 0.57 18.61 -9.79
N TRP A 223 -0.74 18.44 -9.67
CA TRP A 223 -1.66 19.50 -9.26
C TRP A 223 -1.34 20.03 -7.86
N ILE A 224 -1.16 19.13 -6.88
CA ILE A 224 -0.91 19.54 -5.49
C ILE A 224 0.48 20.15 -5.32
N TYR A 225 1.47 19.66 -6.07
CA TYR A 225 2.81 20.23 -6.10
C TYR A 225 2.79 21.70 -6.55
N LYS A 226 2.10 22.00 -7.67
CA LYS A 226 1.98 23.37 -8.19
C LYS A 226 1.30 24.32 -7.20
N HIS A 227 0.27 23.86 -6.49
CA HIS A 227 -0.43 24.68 -5.50
C HIS A 227 0.40 24.91 -4.22
N LEU A 228 1.28 23.98 -3.86
CA LEU A 228 2.22 24.16 -2.74
C LEU A 228 3.32 25.18 -3.04
N GLU A 229 3.80 25.26 -4.29
CA GLU A 229 4.80 26.25 -4.71
C GLU A 229 4.24 27.69 -4.70
N GLN A 230 2.95 27.84 -5.00
CA GLN A 230 2.30 29.15 -5.08
C GLN A 230 2.02 29.80 -3.71
N ASN A 231 2.43 29.17 -2.60
CA ASN A 231 2.17 29.62 -1.22
C ASN A 231 0.70 29.95 -0.91
N SER A 232 -0.24 29.54 -1.78
CA SER A 232 -1.65 29.57 -1.43
C SER A 232 -1.85 28.61 -0.27
N GLN A 233 -2.41 29.11 0.83
CA GLN A 233 -2.93 28.26 1.89
C GLN A 233 -3.83 27.24 1.19
N LEU A 234 -3.40 25.99 1.12
CA LEU A 234 -4.24 24.96 0.56
C LEU A 234 -5.46 24.91 1.50
N ASP A 235 -6.62 25.36 1.02
CA ASP A 235 -7.92 25.26 1.69
C ASP A 235 -8.31 23.77 1.74
N ILE A 236 -7.49 22.95 2.39
CA ILE A 236 -7.65 21.51 2.47
C ILE A 236 -8.71 21.26 3.53
N ASN A 237 -9.95 21.12 3.06
CA ASN A 237 -11.10 20.80 3.90
C ASN A 237 -11.34 21.83 5.02
N ARG A 238 -12.26 22.78 4.77
CA ARG A 238 -12.60 23.87 5.70
C ARG A 238 -13.15 23.41 7.06
N THR A 239 -13.45 22.13 7.23
CA THR A 239 -13.97 21.56 8.48
C THR A 239 -12.91 20.88 9.34
N ALA A 240 -11.66 20.79 8.90
CA ALA A 240 -10.59 20.17 9.68
C ALA A 240 -10.09 21.10 10.80
N ASN A 241 -9.65 20.52 11.92
CA ASN A 241 -9.00 21.28 12.99
C ASN A 241 -7.49 21.48 12.72
N GLU A 242 -6.80 22.30 13.54
CA GLU A 242 -5.38 22.63 13.34
C GLU A 242 -4.46 21.39 13.32
N ASP A 243 -4.73 20.42 14.19
CA ASP A 243 -3.95 19.18 14.28
C ASP A 243 -4.17 18.29 13.04
N GLU A 244 -5.42 18.19 12.57
CA GLU A 244 -5.76 17.48 11.33
C GLU A 244 -5.11 18.14 10.12
N HIS A 245 -5.14 19.48 10.03
CA HIS A 245 -4.43 20.21 8.98
C HIS A 245 -2.93 19.91 8.97
N LEU A 246 -2.31 19.82 10.15
CA LEU A 246 -0.90 19.44 10.28
C LEU A 246 -0.66 18.00 9.80
N MET A 247 -1.51 17.04 10.19
CA MET A 247 -1.43 15.64 9.74
C MET A 247 -1.54 15.53 8.22
N ILE A 248 -2.53 16.19 7.63
CA ILE A 248 -2.76 16.20 6.19
C ILE A 248 -1.56 16.81 5.46
N ARG A 249 -1.06 17.95 5.94
CA ARG A 249 0.11 18.61 5.36
C ARG A 249 1.34 17.71 5.40
N LYS A 250 1.57 17.00 6.51
CA LYS A 250 2.65 16.01 6.62
C LYS A 250 2.49 14.89 5.58
N MET A 251 1.29 14.31 5.45
CA MET A 251 1.01 13.25 4.47
C MET A 251 1.29 13.70 3.04
N ILE A 252 0.87 14.91 2.67
CA ILE A 252 1.12 15.48 1.33
C ILE A 252 2.61 15.63 1.09
N ILE A 253 3.33 16.28 2.01
CA ILE A 253 4.76 16.56 1.83
C ILE A 253 5.56 15.26 1.77
N VAL A 254 5.28 14.33 2.68
CA VAL A 254 5.90 13.00 2.67
C VAL A 254 5.57 12.25 1.37
N GLY A 255 4.30 12.26 0.95
CA GLY A 255 3.87 11.66 -0.31
C GLY A 255 4.65 12.19 -1.50
N LEU A 256 4.80 13.52 -1.60
CA LEU A 256 5.57 14.18 -2.65
C LEU A 256 7.05 13.82 -2.62
N TRP A 257 7.68 13.77 -1.44
CA TRP A 257 9.07 13.30 -1.29
C TRP A 257 9.24 11.84 -1.74
N CYS A 258 8.23 11.01 -1.53
CA CYS A 258 8.25 9.60 -1.90
C CYS A 258 8.11 9.36 -3.41
N ILE A 259 7.40 10.22 -4.15
CA ILE A 259 7.10 10.01 -5.59
C ILE A 259 8.08 10.69 -6.55
N GLN A 260 9.25 11.10 -6.06
CA GLN A 260 10.26 11.77 -6.88
C GLN A 260 10.72 10.89 -8.05
N ASN A 261 10.96 11.48 -9.22
CA ASN A 261 11.35 10.72 -10.42
C ASN A 261 12.69 9.98 -10.22
N ASP A 262 13.71 10.65 -9.66
CA ASP A 262 14.97 10.01 -9.31
C ASP A 262 14.80 9.18 -8.01
N PRO A 263 14.98 7.84 -8.04
CA PRO A 263 14.87 7.01 -6.84
C PRO A 263 15.91 7.37 -5.77
N LYS A 264 17.03 8.01 -6.11
CA LYS A 264 18.09 8.38 -5.14
C LYS A 264 17.60 9.43 -4.14
N ILE A 265 16.79 10.40 -4.59
CA ILE A 265 16.31 11.50 -3.75
C ILE A 265 15.09 11.12 -2.89
N ARG A 266 14.39 10.04 -3.22
CA ARG A 266 13.29 9.52 -2.38
C ARG A 266 13.82 9.17 -0.98
N PRO A 267 13.09 9.43 0.11
CA PRO A 267 13.52 9.04 1.46
C PRO A 267 13.56 7.51 1.62
N SER A 268 14.26 7.00 2.64
CA SER A 268 14.06 5.64 3.12
C SER A 268 12.77 5.55 3.92
N MET A 269 12.19 4.34 4.10
CA MET A 269 10.99 4.20 4.95
C MET A 269 11.24 4.57 6.41
N THR A 270 12.46 4.35 6.93
CA THR A 270 12.88 4.86 8.25
C THR A 270 12.77 6.39 8.30
N ARG A 271 13.25 7.08 7.26
CA ARG A 271 13.15 8.54 7.17
C ARG A 271 11.69 9.01 7.00
N VAL A 272 10.88 8.28 6.25
CA VAL A 272 9.43 8.55 6.11
C VAL A 272 8.75 8.53 7.49
N LEU A 273 9.06 7.54 8.33
CA LEU A 273 8.52 7.47 9.70
C LEU A 273 8.94 8.68 10.54
N GLU A 274 10.23 9.06 10.51
CA GLU A 274 10.71 10.27 11.19
C GLU A 274 9.99 11.54 10.73
N MET A 275 9.68 11.64 9.43
CA MET A 275 8.98 12.79 8.87
C MET A 275 7.52 12.87 9.32
N LEU A 276 6.84 11.72 9.43
CA LEU A 276 5.45 11.64 9.89
C LEU A 276 5.36 11.89 11.41
N GLU A 277 6.17 11.20 12.19
CA GLU A 277 6.13 11.21 13.66
C GLU A 277 6.83 12.43 14.27
N GLY A 278 7.72 13.10 13.53
CA GLY A 278 8.49 14.24 14.00
C GLY A 278 7.62 15.39 14.53
N LYS A 279 7.94 15.90 15.72
CA LYS A 279 7.10 16.87 16.44
C LYS A 279 7.08 18.28 15.84
N HIS A 280 8.13 18.77 15.16
CA HIS A 280 8.22 20.21 14.82
C HIS A 280 8.96 20.63 13.52
N ARG A 281 9.37 19.73 12.62
CA ARG A 281 9.98 20.15 11.34
C ARG A 281 9.25 19.53 10.16
N ILE A 282 8.34 20.30 9.58
CA ILE A 282 7.92 20.08 8.20
C ILE A 282 9.17 20.30 7.35
N LEU A 283 9.69 19.24 6.72
CA LEU A 283 10.73 19.41 5.70
C LEU A 283 10.19 20.31 4.60
N GLY A 284 11.07 21.14 4.01
CA GLY A 284 10.70 21.92 2.84
C GLY A 284 10.09 21.03 1.75
N ASN A 285 9.32 21.65 0.84
CA ASN A 285 8.82 20.95 -0.34
C ASN A 285 10.01 20.35 -1.10
N PRO A 286 9.87 19.13 -1.68
CA PRO A 286 10.88 18.62 -2.59
C PRO A 286 11.07 19.60 -3.76
N THR A 287 12.31 19.74 -4.23
CA THR A 287 12.71 20.53 -5.40
C THR A 287 12.91 19.65 -6.62
#